data_AF-A0A4V2ZF79-F1
#
_entry.id   AF-A0A4V2ZF79-F1
#
_cell.length_a   1.000
_cell.length_b   1.000
_cell.length_c   1.000
_cell.angle_alpha   90.00
_cell.angle_beta   90.00
_cell.angle_gamma   90.00
#
_symmetry.space_group_name_H-M   'P 1'
#
loop_
_entity.id
_entity.type
_entity.pdbx_description
1 polymer ?
#
loop_
_entity_poly.entity_id
_entity_poly.type
_entity_poly.pdbx_seq_one_letter_code
_entity_poly.pdbx_strand_id
1 'polypeptide(L)'
;MKSTIARMNYGFWIWFLPFLIGMLLFPIMSTESALFDTLMAISLTAAASWGSYRYLRRNPSERLNVKRLLLVGLFWFVLAILFDAPIFLFSDFGGMSASEYMTDIGLSYLMIPIIVVTVGLAMNHSPE
;
A
#
# COMPACT_ATOMS: atom_id res chain seq x y z
N MET A 1 -3.18 9.27 21.18
CA MET A 1 -3.35 7.80 21.18
C MET A 1 -4.34 7.29 20.11
N LYS A 2 -5.49 7.93 19.83
CA LYS A 2 -6.44 7.48 18.79
C LYS A 2 -5.91 7.55 17.33
N SER A 3 -5.03 8.50 17.01
CA SER A 3 -4.50 8.70 15.64
C SER A 3 -3.53 7.61 15.17
N THR A 4 -2.63 7.13 16.04
CA THR A 4 -1.65 6.09 15.68
C THR A 4 -2.29 4.75 15.37
N ILE A 5 -3.27 4.34 16.20
CA ILE A 5 -4.04 3.10 15.97
C ILE A 5 -4.79 3.17 14.64
N ALA A 6 -5.43 4.31 14.35
CA ALA A 6 -6.08 4.51 13.06
C ALA A 6 -5.07 4.40 11.92
N ARG A 7 -3.89 5.04 12.03
CA ARG A 7 -2.84 4.96 11.02
C ARG A 7 -2.36 3.53 10.79
N MET A 8 -2.15 2.74 11.84
CA MET A 8 -1.80 1.32 11.72
C MET A 8 -2.90 0.51 11.04
N ASN A 9 -4.16 0.69 11.46
CA ASN A 9 -5.29 -0.04 10.89
C ASN A 9 -5.44 0.23 9.38
N TYR A 10 -5.35 1.48 8.93
CA TYR A 10 -5.39 1.77 7.50
C TYR A 10 -4.19 1.19 6.76
N GLY A 11 -2.98 1.27 7.33
CA GLY A 11 -1.79 0.66 6.73
C GLY A 11 -1.95 -0.85 6.54
N PHE A 12 -2.48 -1.54 7.56
CA PHE A 12 -2.83 -2.95 7.48
C PHE A 12 -3.80 -3.24 6.33
N TRP A 13 -4.93 -2.52 6.24
CA TRP A 13 -5.91 -2.77 5.17
C TRP A 13 -5.41 -2.40 3.77
N ILE A 14 -4.55 -1.39 3.65
CA ILE A 14 -3.93 -1.00 2.37
C ILE A 14 -3.02 -2.11 1.84
N TRP A 15 -2.33 -2.83 2.72
CA TRP A 15 -1.53 -4.01 2.35
C TRP A 15 -2.39 -5.27 2.18
N PHE A 16 -3.29 -5.52 3.13
CA PHE A 16 -4.04 -6.78 3.22
C PHE A 16 -5.03 -6.98 2.08
N LEU A 17 -5.66 -5.90 1.58
CA LEU A 17 -6.62 -6.01 0.46
C LEU A 17 -5.94 -6.47 -0.85
N PRO A 18 -4.85 -5.85 -1.32
CA PRO A 18 -4.07 -6.36 -2.44
C PRO A 18 -3.53 -7.77 -2.20
N PHE A 19 -3.05 -8.08 -0.99
CA PHE A 19 -2.57 -9.42 -0.65
C PHE A 19 -3.67 -10.48 -0.84
N LEU A 20 -4.87 -10.23 -0.32
CA LEU A 20 -6.00 -11.14 -0.49
C LEU A 20 -6.39 -11.32 -1.97
N ILE A 21 -6.36 -10.24 -2.75
CA ILE A 21 -6.60 -10.31 -4.20
C ILE A 21 -5.50 -11.13 -4.87
N GLY A 22 -4.23 -10.92 -4.52
CA GLY A 22 -3.10 -11.69 -5.03
C GLY A 22 -3.23 -13.19 -4.74
N MET A 23 -3.68 -13.57 -3.53
CA MET A 23 -3.96 -14.97 -3.21
C MET A 23 -5.04 -15.57 -4.11
N LEU A 24 -6.12 -14.83 -4.39
CA LEU A 24 -7.20 -15.30 -5.27
C LEU A 24 -6.75 -15.39 -6.74
N LEU A 25 -5.86 -14.50 -7.17
CA LEU A 25 -5.34 -14.44 -8.54
C LEU A 25 -4.07 -15.29 -8.73
N PHE A 26 -3.54 -15.91 -7.68
CA PHE A 26 -2.29 -16.69 -7.73
C PHE A 26 -2.26 -17.75 -8.85
N PRO A 27 -3.37 -18.47 -9.16
CA PRO A 27 -3.37 -19.39 -10.31
C PRO A 27 -3.01 -18.73 -11.65
N ILE A 28 -3.38 -17.46 -11.83
CA ILE A 28 -3.11 -16.67 -13.04
C ILE A 28 -1.63 -16.33 -13.15
N MET A 29 -0.90 -16.21 -12.05
CA MET A 29 0.52 -15.87 -12.03
C MET A 29 1.36 -16.83 -12.90
N SER A 30 1.03 -18.12 -12.90
CA SER A 30 1.74 -19.14 -13.67
C SER A 30 1.41 -19.16 -15.17
N THR A 31 0.25 -18.66 -15.56
CA THR A 31 -0.23 -18.69 -16.95
C THR A 31 -0.05 -17.36 -17.66
N GLU A 32 -0.23 -16.24 -16.94
CA GLU A 32 -0.28 -14.88 -17.48
C GLU A 32 0.31 -13.89 -16.45
N SER A 33 1.63 -13.97 -16.22
CA SER A 33 2.32 -13.17 -15.19
C SER A 33 2.11 -11.65 -15.37
N ALA A 34 2.17 -11.15 -16.60
CA ALA A 34 1.97 -9.72 -16.87
C ALA A 34 0.55 -9.23 -16.51
N LEU A 35 -0.46 -10.08 -16.69
CA LEU A 35 -1.83 -9.77 -16.27
C LEU A 35 -1.93 -9.76 -14.74
N PHE A 36 -1.30 -10.73 -14.08
CA PHE A 36 -1.22 -10.78 -12.62
C PHE A 36 -0.60 -9.50 -12.05
N ASP A 37 0.57 -9.07 -12.55
CA ASP A 37 1.26 -7.86 -12.09
C ASP A 37 0.40 -6.60 -12.28
N THR A 38 -0.27 -6.51 -13.44
CA THR A 38 -1.19 -5.40 -13.73
C THR A 38 -2.36 -5.36 -12.74
N LEU A 39 -2.97 -6.50 -12.45
CA LEU A 39 -4.08 -6.60 -11.49
C LEU A 39 -3.62 -6.29 -10.06
N MET A 40 -2.40 -6.67 -9.69
CA MET A 40 -1.80 -6.32 -8.40
C MET A 40 -1.57 -4.81 -8.27
N ALA A 41 -1.04 -4.16 -9.32
CA ALA A 41 -0.85 -2.71 -9.34
C ALA A 41 -2.18 -1.94 -9.24
N ILE A 42 -3.22 -2.40 -9.96
CA ILE A 42 -4.59 -1.84 -9.86
C ILE A 42 -5.13 -2.00 -8.44
N SER A 43 -4.98 -3.19 -7.86
CA SER A 43 -5.46 -3.51 -6.52
C SER A 43 -4.80 -2.63 -5.45
N LEU A 44 -3.47 -2.49 -5.51
CA LEU A 44 -2.71 -1.60 -4.63
C LEU A 44 -3.15 -0.14 -4.81
N THR A 45 -3.30 0.31 -6.05
CA THR A 45 -3.75 1.68 -6.34
C THR A 45 -5.12 1.97 -5.76
N ALA A 46 -6.07 1.04 -5.93
CA ALA A 46 -7.43 1.17 -5.39
C ALA A 46 -7.44 1.20 -3.85
N ALA A 47 -6.74 0.25 -3.22
CA ALA A 47 -6.65 0.15 -1.77
C ALA A 47 -5.96 1.39 -1.16
N ALA A 48 -4.82 1.81 -1.70
CA ALA A 48 -4.08 2.98 -1.25
C ALA A 48 -4.90 4.27 -1.46
N SER A 49 -5.57 4.44 -2.60
CA SER A 49 -6.38 5.64 -2.88
C SER A 49 -7.58 5.74 -1.94
N TRP A 50 -8.34 4.65 -1.80
CA TRP A 50 -9.49 4.59 -0.88
C TRP A 50 -9.07 4.77 0.57
N GLY A 51 -8.03 4.07 1.00
CA GLY A 51 -7.48 4.16 2.36
C GLY A 51 -6.98 5.57 2.69
N SER A 52 -6.23 6.19 1.77
CA SER A 52 -5.74 7.57 1.89
C SER A 52 -6.91 8.54 2.05
N TYR A 53 -7.89 8.49 1.15
CA TYR A 53 -9.06 9.37 1.20
C TYR A 53 -9.81 9.23 2.53
N ARG A 54 -10.11 7.99 2.95
CA ARG A 54 -10.85 7.72 4.20
C ARG A 54 -10.07 8.11 5.45
N TYR A 55 -8.75 7.88 5.48
CA TYR A 55 -7.90 8.28 6.60
C TYR A 55 -7.80 9.80 6.71
N LEU A 56 -7.48 10.49 5.61
CA LEU A 56 -7.26 11.93 5.60
C LEU A 56 -8.56 12.72 5.84
N ARG A 57 -9.71 12.21 5.37
CA ARG A 57 -11.03 12.78 5.69
C ARG A 57 -11.32 12.73 7.19
N ARG A 58 -10.90 11.66 7.88
CA ARG A 58 -11.08 11.50 9.34
C ARG A 58 -9.99 12.19 10.16
N ASN A 59 -8.86 12.55 9.54
CA ASN A 59 -7.71 13.16 10.19
C ASN A 59 -7.26 14.42 9.42
N PRO A 60 -8.09 15.48 9.40
CA PRO A 60 -7.84 16.67 8.58
C PRO A 60 -6.54 17.40 8.94
N SER A 61 -6.07 17.28 10.19
CA SER A 61 -4.80 17.87 10.63
C SER A 61 -3.56 17.33 9.88
N GLU A 62 -3.64 16.10 9.33
CA GLU A 62 -2.55 15.52 8.54
C GLU A 62 -2.47 16.13 7.13
N ARG A 63 -3.56 16.74 6.64
CA ARG A 63 -3.61 17.40 5.33
C ARG A 63 -2.98 18.78 5.29
N LEU A 64 -2.66 19.36 6.45
CA LEU A 64 -2.19 20.75 6.57
C LEU A 64 -0.82 21.02 5.93
N ASN A 65 -0.01 19.97 5.73
CA ASN A 65 1.32 20.11 5.14
C ASN A 65 1.74 18.81 4.42
N VAL A 66 2.36 18.94 3.24
CA VAL A 66 2.93 17.85 2.45
C VAL A 66 3.86 16.94 3.26
N LYS A 67 4.64 17.49 4.20
CA LYS A 67 5.52 16.69 5.08
C LYS A 67 4.74 15.65 5.89
N ARG A 68 3.55 15.98 6.38
CA ARG A 68 2.71 15.06 7.16
C ARG A 68 2.11 13.97 6.27
N LEU A 69 1.64 14.34 5.08
CA LEU A 69 1.18 13.39 4.06
C LEU A 69 2.27 12.38 3.71
N LEU A 70 3.49 12.86 3.46
CA LEU A 70 4.63 12.01 3.15
C LEU A 70 4.97 11.06 4.31
N LEU A 71 4.96 11.53 5.55
CA LEU A 71 5.21 10.69 6.73
C LEU A 71 4.14 9.61 6.93
N VAL A 72 2.87 9.92 6.66
CA VAL A 72 1.78 8.92 6.68
C VAL A 72 2.02 7.87 5.60
N GLY A 73 2.35 8.31 4.39
CA GLY A 73 2.65 7.43 3.25
C GLY A 73 3.85 6.52 3.49
N LEU A 74 4.96 7.06 3.97
CA LEU A 74 6.16 6.30 4.31
C LEU A 74 5.90 5.31 5.44
N PHE A 75 5.09 5.69 6.43
CA PHE A 75 4.69 4.78 7.50
C PHE A 75 3.92 3.57 6.95
N TRP A 76 2.97 3.77 6.03
CA TRP A 76 2.24 2.69 5.39
C TRP A 76 3.10 1.85 4.43
N PHE A 77 4.02 2.48 3.70
CA PHE A 77 5.03 1.78 2.91
C PHE A 77 5.87 0.82 3.77
N VAL A 78 6.38 1.30 4.90
CA VAL A 78 7.15 0.47 5.84
C VAL A 78 6.28 -0.65 6.41
N LEU A 79 5.02 -0.37 6.78
CA LEU A 79 4.12 -1.43 7.24
C LEU A 79 3.85 -2.49 6.18
N ALA A 80 3.67 -2.09 4.91
CA ALA A 80 3.46 -3.02 3.81
C ALA A 80 4.68 -3.96 3.67
N ILE A 81 5.90 -3.42 3.64
CA ILE A 81 7.12 -4.24 3.61
C ILE A 81 7.22 -5.16 4.84
N LEU A 82 6.94 -4.64 6.03
CA LEU A 82 7.04 -5.41 7.28
C LEU A 82 6.06 -6.59 7.34
N PHE A 83 4.87 -6.45 6.75
CA PHE A 83 3.89 -7.54 6.69
C PHE A 83 4.19 -8.51 5.56
N ASP A 84 4.64 -8.01 4.42
CA ASP A 84 4.77 -8.78 3.19
C ASP A 84 6.09 -9.55 3.11
N ALA A 85 7.21 -8.89 3.41
CA ALA A 85 8.54 -9.47 3.24
C ALA A 85 8.72 -10.80 4.01
N PRO A 86 8.27 -10.97 5.26
CA PRO A 86 8.41 -12.25 5.95
C PRO A 86 7.71 -13.41 5.24
N ILE A 87 6.60 -13.14 4.55
CA ILE A 87 5.85 -14.17 3.81
C ILE A 87 6.66 -14.64 2.61
N PHE A 88 7.28 -13.73 1.85
CA PHE A 88 8.00 -14.08 0.63
C PHE A 88 9.45 -14.50 0.86
N LEU A 89 10.12 -13.97 1.89
CA LEU A 89 11.52 -14.30 2.20
C LEU A 89 11.67 -15.62 2.97
N PHE A 90 10.65 -16.02 3.75
CA PHE A 90 10.71 -17.21 4.60
C PHE A 90 9.67 -18.27 4.25
N SER A 91 9.07 -18.23 3.05
CA SER A 91 8.13 -19.28 2.64
C SER A 91 8.85 -20.57 2.28
N ASP A 92 8.27 -21.69 2.74
CA ASP A 92 8.73 -23.05 2.43
C ASP A 92 8.50 -23.44 0.95
N PHE A 93 7.80 -22.59 0.17
CA PHE A 93 7.42 -22.83 -1.23
C PHE A 93 8.30 -22.07 -2.24
N GLY A 94 9.61 -21.99 -1.98
CA GLY A 94 10.57 -21.37 -2.89
C GLY A 94 10.76 -19.88 -2.66
N GLY A 95 10.97 -19.49 -1.39
CA GLY A 95 11.15 -18.11 -0.97
C GLY A 95 12.12 -17.30 -1.85
N MET A 96 11.80 -16.03 -2.02
CA MET A 96 12.57 -15.09 -2.83
C MET A 96 13.82 -14.64 -2.09
N SER A 97 14.89 -14.35 -2.82
CA SER A 97 15.98 -13.55 -2.25
C SER A 97 15.49 -12.14 -1.93
N ALA A 98 16.18 -11.44 -1.02
CA ALA A 98 15.86 -10.05 -0.70
C ALA A 98 15.90 -9.11 -1.91
N SER A 99 16.78 -9.40 -2.90
CA SER A 99 16.87 -8.61 -4.12
C SER A 99 15.65 -8.83 -5.01
N GLU A 100 15.27 -10.08 -5.27
CA GLU A 100 14.11 -10.43 -6.09
C GLU A 100 12.82 -9.89 -5.46
N TYR A 101 12.67 -10.04 -4.14
CA TYR A 101 11.55 -9.45 -3.42
C TYR A 101 11.44 -7.95 -3.65
N MET A 102 12.55 -7.22 -3.54
CA MET A 102 12.53 -5.77 -3.70
C MET A 102 12.23 -5.35 -5.14
N THR A 103 12.78 -6.04 -6.15
CA THR A 103 12.55 -5.71 -7.56
C THR A 103 11.12 -6.01 -8.01
N ASP A 104 10.56 -7.11 -7.53
CA ASP A 104 9.30 -7.63 -8.08
C ASP A 104 8.09 -7.12 -7.27
N ILE A 105 8.28 -6.88 -5.96
CA ILE A 105 7.17 -6.54 -5.04
C ILE A 105 7.49 -5.28 -4.23
N GLY A 106 8.60 -5.25 -3.51
CA GLY A 106 8.87 -4.24 -2.48
C GLY A 106 8.88 -2.80 -3.01
N LEU A 107 9.44 -2.56 -4.20
CA LEU A 107 9.46 -1.24 -4.83
C LEU A 107 8.07 -0.77 -5.27
N SER A 108 7.15 -1.67 -5.59
CA SER A 108 5.76 -1.32 -5.93
C SER A 108 5.05 -0.61 -4.78
N TYR A 109 5.43 -0.88 -3.53
CA TYR A 109 4.86 -0.17 -2.38
C TYR A 109 5.22 1.32 -2.32
N LEU A 110 6.20 1.81 -3.08
CA LEU A 110 6.46 3.25 -3.23
C LEU A 110 5.28 4.00 -3.85
N MET A 111 4.36 3.29 -4.51
CA MET A 111 3.08 3.86 -4.95
C MET A 111 2.27 4.42 -3.76
N ILE A 112 2.36 3.80 -2.57
CA ILE A 112 1.60 4.22 -1.38
C ILE A 112 1.90 5.68 -1.00
N PRO A 113 3.15 6.11 -0.73
CA PRO A 113 3.43 7.50 -0.37
C PRO A 113 3.09 8.49 -1.47
N ILE A 114 3.28 8.12 -2.75
CA ILE A 114 2.91 8.96 -3.90
C ILE A 114 1.39 9.20 -3.89
N ILE A 115 0.61 8.14 -3.72
CA ILE A 115 -0.86 8.20 -3.68
C ILE A 115 -1.35 9.00 -2.47
N VAL A 116 -0.80 8.79 -1.28
CA VAL A 116 -1.19 9.54 -0.06
C VAL A 116 -1.00 11.04 -0.25
N VAL A 117 0.17 11.46 -0.78
CA VAL A 117 0.45 12.87 -1.05
C VAL A 117 -0.50 13.42 -2.11
N THR A 118 -0.69 12.70 -3.21
CA THR A 118 -1.54 13.14 -4.33
C THR A 118 -3.00 13.30 -3.89
N VAL A 119 -3.55 12.31 -3.18
CA VAL A 119 -4.91 12.37 -2.62
C VAL A 119 -5.04 13.52 -1.63
N GLY A 120 -4.07 13.68 -0.72
CA GLY A 120 -4.09 14.78 0.25
C GLY A 120 -4.07 16.16 -0.40
N LEU A 121 -3.27 16.35 -1.45
CA LEU A 121 -3.22 17.59 -2.22
C LEU A 121 -4.55 17.86 -2.96
N ALA A 122 -5.13 16.84 -3.60
CA ALA A 122 -6.43 16.96 -4.28
C ALA A 122 -7.56 17.35 -3.31
N MET A 123 -7.55 16.78 -2.10
CA MET A 123 -8.53 17.08 -1.05
C MET A 123 -8.40 18.51 -0.48
N ASN A 124 -7.25 19.16 -0.63
CA ASN A 124 -7.06 20.55 -0.16
C ASN A 124 -7.58 21.60 -1.16
N HIS A 125 -7.76 21.22 -2.42
CA HIS A 125 -8.23 22.10 -3.50
C HIS A 125 -9.71 21.89 -3.84
N SER A 126 -10.40 20.99 -3.14
CA SER A 126 -11.83 20.75 -3.35
C SER A 126 -12.65 21.72 -2.49
N PRO A 127 -13.48 22.61 -3.07
CA PRO A 127 -14.47 23.35 -2.28
C PRO A 127 -15.47 22.34 -1.68
N GLU A 128 -15.71 22.44 -0.38
CA GLU A 128 -16.71 21.63 0.33
C GLU A 128 -18.14 21.95 -0.14
#